data_AF-A0A3B9X559-F1
#
_entry.id   AF-A0A3B9X559-F1
#
_cell.length_a   1.000
_cell.length_b   1.000
_cell.length_c   1.000
_cell.angle_alpha   90.00
_cell.angle_beta   90.00
_cell.angle_gamma   90.00
#
_symmetry.space_group_name_H-M   'P 1'
#
loop_
_entity.id
_entity.type
_entity.pdbx_description
1 polymer ?
#
loop_
_entity_poly.entity_id
_entity_poly.type
_entity_poly.pdbx_seq_one_letter_code
_entity_poly.pdbx_strand_id
1 'polypeptide(L)'
;LVYRKNAMVNWDPIDMTVLANEQVIDGKGWRSNVEVERRELTQWFFNISSMSGELLDALDHLEKWPAKVRLMQENWIGKSRGLEMTFPLSTPQDGCDGITVYTTRPDTLVGASFLGLASNHPLAQSLAAQNPALEAFCAECKKMDTTEAAMEKAEKKGFDTGITVQNPLGGAPLPVWVANFVMMDYGTGAIFACPAHDQRDLD
;
A
#
# COMPACT_ATOMS: atom_id res chain seq x y z
N LEU A 1 -9.94 -15.45 -16.21
CA LEU A 1 -8.90 -14.43 -16.54
C LEU A 1 -9.44 -13.00 -16.49
N VAL A 2 -10.72 -12.74 -16.73
CA VAL A 2 -11.30 -11.38 -16.66
C VAL A 2 -12.36 -11.31 -15.56
N TYR A 3 -12.40 -10.22 -14.79
CA TYR A 3 -13.37 -10.01 -13.72
C TYR A 3 -13.74 -8.52 -13.57
N ARG A 4 -14.85 -8.23 -12.87
CA ARG A 4 -15.23 -6.87 -12.48
C ARG A 4 -15.04 -6.66 -10.99
N LYS A 5 -14.48 -5.51 -10.61
CA LYS A 5 -14.46 -5.04 -9.22
C LYS A 5 -14.58 -3.52 -9.17
N ASN A 6 -15.03 -3.00 -8.04
CA ASN A 6 -14.85 -1.58 -7.73
C ASN A 6 -13.37 -1.33 -7.49
N ALA A 7 -12.85 -0.26 -8.06
CA ALA A 7 -11.49 0.17 -7.87
C ALA A 7 -11.43 1.70 -7.89
N MET A 8 -10.48 2.25 -7.13
CA MET A 8 -10.06 3.62 -7.31
C MET A 8 -9.26 3.70 -8.61
N VAL A 9 -9.70 4.54 -9.53
CA VAL A 9 -9.07 4.69 -10.84
C VAL A 9 -8.66 6.13 -11.09
N ASN A 10 -7.65 6.29 -11.95
CA ASN A 10 -7.19 7.56 -12.46
C ASN A 10 -8.15 7.98 -13.59
N TRP A 11 -8.92 9.05 -13.39
CA TRP A 11 -9.93 9.54 -14.33
C TRP A 11 -9.48 10.85 -14.97
N ASP A 12 -9.39 10.87 -16.30
CA ASP A 12 -9.13 12.08 -17.06
C ASP A 12 -10.46 12.82 -17.33
N PRO A 13 -10.66 14.04 -16.81
CA PRO A 13 -11.91 14.77 -16.99
C PRO A 13 -12.09 15.35 -18.40
N ILE A 14 -11.02 15.49 -19.20
CA ILE A 14 -11.07 15.99 -20.57
C ILE A 14 -11.29 14.84 -21.55
N ASP A 15 -10.47 13.80 -21.45
CA ASP A 15 -10.60 12.61 -22.31
C ASP A 15 -11.80 11.73 -21.89
N MET A 16 -12.39 12.01 -20.72
CA MET A 16 -13.52 11.28 -20.13
C MET A 16 -13.30 9.77 -20.10
N THR A 17 -12.10 9.38 -19.69
CA THR A 17 -11.68 7.97 -19.69
C THR A 17 -10.85 7.65 -18.46
N VAL A 18 -10.81 6.36 -18.15
CA VAL A 18 -9.87 5.82 -17.17
C VAL A 18 -8.48 5.73 -17.79
N LEU A 19 -7.47 6.10 -17.02
CA LEU A 19 -6.06 5.98 -17.35
C LEU A 19 -5.41 4.88 -16.51
N ALA A 20 -4.52 4.11 -17.12
CA ALA A 20 -3.60 3.24 -16.39
C ALA A 20 -2.56 4.08 -15.63
N ASN A 21 -1.85 3.49 -14.66
CA ASN A 21 -0.83 4.20 -13.90
C ASN A 21 0.29 4.75 -14.80
N GLU A 22 0.67 4.00 -15.84
CA GLU A 22 1.72 4.39 -16.81
C GLU A 22 1.28 5.52 -17.75
N GLN A 23 -0.02 5.84 -17.77
CA GLN A 23 -0.61 6.91 -18.57
C GLN A 23 -0.79 8.21 -17.76
N VAL A 24 -0.34 8.23 -16.50
CA VAL A 24 -0.30 9.41 -15.64
C VAL A 24 1.16 9.83 -15.49
N ILE A 25 1.46 11.06 -15.89
CA ILE A 25 2.81 11.64 -15.83
C ILE A 25 2.73 12.89 -14.97
N ASP A 26 3.47 12.91 -13.86
CA ASP A 26 3.47 14.02 -12.89
C ASP A 26 2.06 14.43 -12.43
N GLY A 27 1.22 13.43 -12.10
CA GLY A 27 -0.17 13.63 -11.67
C GLY A 27 -1.14 14.07 -12.78
N LYS A 28 -0.71 14.08 -14.04
CA LYS A 28 -1.49 14.55 -15.19
C LYS A 28 -1.68 13.47 -16.25
N GLY A 29 -2.78 13.56 -16.99
CA GLY A 29 -3.03 12.67 -18.13
C GLY A 29 -1.98 12.85 -19.22
N TRP A 30 -1.38 11.77 -19.70
CA TRP A 30 -0.26 11.83 -20.67
C TRP A 30 -0.58 12.51 -22.00
N ARG A 31 -1.87 12.60 -22.38
CA ARG A 31 -2.34 13.29 -23.60
C ARG A 31 -2.95 14.64 -23.31
N SER A 32 -3.91 14.68 -22.39
CA SER A 32 -4.68 15.87 -22.04
C SER A 32 -3.85 16.91 -21.27
N ASN A 33 -2.80 16.46 -20.57
CA ASN A 33 -1.98 17.26 -19.66
C ASN A 33 -2.79 17.98 -18.56
N VAL A 34 -3.95 17.43 -18.19
CA VAL A 34 -4.76 17.91 -17.07
C VAL A 34 -4.58 17.03 -15.84
N GLU A 35 -4.85 17.60 -14.67
CA GLU A 35 -4.80 16.88 -13.39
C GLU A 35 -5.82 15.74 -13.38
N VAL A 36 -5.36 14.56 -12.95
CA VAL A 36 -6.16 13.35 -12.98
C VAL A 36 -6.95 13.23 -11.67
N GLU A 37 -8.22 12.87 -11.78
CA GLU A 37 -9.09 12.69 -10.61
C GLU A 37 -9.08 11.25 -10.12
N ARG A 38 -9.21 11.04 -8.81
CA ARG A 38 -9.41 9.71 -8.23
C ARG A 38 -10.91 9.42 -8.09
N ARG A 39 -11.42 8.46 -8.85
CA ARG A 39 -12.85 8.07 -8.81
C ARG A 39 -13.00 6.58 -8.50
N GLU A 40 -14.01 6.22 -7.71
CA GLU A 40 -14.41 4.84 -7.53
C GLU A 40 -15.33 4.42 -8.67
N LEU A 41 -14.90 3.45 -9.48
CA LEU A 41 -15.69 2.93 -10.60
C LEU A 41 -15.61 1.40 -10.65
N THR A 42 -16.69 0.75 -11.09
CA THR A 42 -16.63 -0.67 -11.42
C THR A 42 -15.94 -0.86 -12.77
N GLN A 43 -14.74 -1.44 -12.77
CA GLN A 43 -13.95 -1.66 -13.97
C GLN A 43 -13.74 -3.15 -14.26
N TRP A 44 -13.35 -3.44 -15.50
CA TRP A 44 -12.90 -4.76 -15.92
C TRP A 44 -11.40 -4.89 -15.72
N PHE A 45 -10.96 -6.02 -15.16
CA PHE A 45 -9.56 -6.33 -14.90
C PHE A 45 -9.19 -7.68 -15.48
N PHE A 46 -7.97 -7.78 -16.02
CA PHE A 46 -7.31 -9.06 -16.21
C PHE A 46 -6.69 -9.51 -14.88
N ASN A 47 -6.90 -10.76 -14.52
CA ASN A 47 -6.22 -11.42 -13.41
C ASN A 47 -4.78 -11.78 -13.82
N ILE A 48 -4.01 -10.80 -14.29
CA ILE A 48 -2.63 -11.00 -14.76
C ILE A 48 -1.71 -11.46 -13.63
N SER A 49 -2.04 -11.13 -12.38
CA SER A 49 -1.30 -11.60 -11.20
C SER A 49 -1.30 -13.12 -11.07
N SER A 50 -2.34 -13.83 -11.55
CA SER A 50 -2.30 -15.31 -11.58
C SER A 50 -1.25 -15.87 -12.54
N MET A 51 -0.72 -15.06 -13.45
CA MET A 51 0.34 -15.40 -14.39
C MET A 51 1.70 -14.79 -14.00
N SER A 52 1.79 -14.07 -12.87
CA SER A 52 3.02 -13.39 -12.42
C SER A 52 4.22 -14.34 -12.32
N GLY A 53 4.03 -15.55 -11.81
CA GLY A 53 5.09 -16.56 -11.72
C GLY A 53 5.58 -16.98 -13.10
N GLU A 54 4.67 -17.34 -14.00
CA GLU A 54 5.00 -17.72 -15.38
C GLU A 54 5.68 -16.58 -16.15
N LEU A 55 5.18 -15.34 -16.01
CA LEU A 55 5.75 -14.15 -16.64
C LEU A 55 7.17 -13.87 -16.14
N LEU A 56 7.43 -14.07 -14.85
CA LEU A 56 8.74 -13.88 -14.26
C LEU A 56 9.71 -14.97 -14.73
N ASP A 57 9.32 -16.24 -14.62
CA ASP A 57 10.15 -17.39 -15.00
C ASP A 57 10.48 -17.34 -16.52
N ALA A 58 9.57 -16.83 -17.35
CA ALA A 58 9.80 -16.67 -18.78
C ALA A 58 10.94 -15.66 -19.11
N LEU A 59 11.26 -14.71 -18.23
CA LEU A 59 12.33 -13.73 -18.48
C LEU A 59 13.71 -14.39 -18.60
N ASP A 60 13.93 -15.53 -17.95
CA ASP A 60 15.18 -16.28 -17.98
C ASP A 60 15.49 -16.83 -19.38
N HIS A 61 14.44 -17.12 -20.17
CA HIS A 61 14.56 -17.66 -21.52
C HIS A 61 14.72 -16.58 -22.61
N LEU A 62 14.60 -15.30 -22.25
CA LEU A 62 14.73 -14.17 -23.19
C LEU A 62 16.19 -13.75 -23.38
N GLU A 63 17.06 -14.67 -23.80
CA GLU A 63 18.51 -14.44 -23.94
C GLU A 63 18.89 -13.30 -24.89
N LYS A 64 18.04 -13.01 -25.88
CA LYS A 64 18.24 -11.93 -26.86
C LYS A 64 17.74 -10.57 -26.39
N TRP A 65 17.09 -10.47 -25.23
CA TRP A 65 16.61 -9.21 -24.70
C TRP A 65 17.72 -8.46 -23.95
N PRO A 66 17.76 -7.12 -24.02
CA PRO A 66 18.68 -6.35 -23.21
C PRO A 66 18.47 -6.66 -21.72
N ALA A 67 19.57 -6.91 -20.99
CA ALA A 67 19.51 -7.23 -19.56
C ALA A 67 18.75 -6.17 -18.75
N LYS A 68 18.90 -4.88 -19.11
CA LYS A 68 18.16 -3.78 -18.49
C LYS A 68 16.64 -3.94 -18.61
N VAL A 69 16.13 -4.39 -19.76
CA VAL A 69 14.68 -4.54 -19.96
C VAL A 69 14.14 -5.70 -19.14
N ARG A 70 14.88 -6.82 -19.07
CA ARG A 70 14.52 -7.96 -18.21
C ARG A 70 14.47 -7.56 -16.74
N LEU A 71 15.48 -6.84 -16.27
CA LEU A 71 15.53 -6.30 -14.90
C LEU A 71 14.36 -5.35 -14.60
N MET A 72 13.97 -4.49 -15.55
CA MET A 72 12.80 -3.62 -15.38
C MET A 72 11.51 -4.43 -15.23
N GLN A 73 11.34 -5.50 -16.00
CA GLN A 73 10.17 -6.40 -15.89
C GLN A 73 10.17 -7.19 -14.59
N GLU A 74 11.33 -7.70 -14.16
CA GLU A 74 11.49 -8.41 -12.89
C GLU A 74 11.12 -7.50 -11.70
N ASN A 75 11.63 -6.27 -11.68
CA ASN A 75 11.29 -5.29 -10.65
C ASN A 75 9.81 -4.89 -10.71
N TRP A 76 9.23 -4.76 -11.91
CA TRP A 76 7.82 -4.45 -12.10
C TRP A 76 6.89 -5.57 -11.60
N ILE A 77 7.26 -6.83 -11.83
CA ILE A 77 6.51 -7.98 -11.30
C ILE A 77 6.67 -8.07 -9.78
N GLY A 78 7.86 -7.73 -9.25
CA GLY A 78 8.06 -7.48 -7.82
C GLY A 78 7.77 -8.68 -6.93
N LYS A 79 8.11 -9.90 -7.38
CA LYS A 79 7.86 -11.12 -6.59
C LYS A 79 8.65 -11.08 -5.28
N SER A 80 7.93 -11.02 -4.17
CA SER A 80 8.50 -11.12 -2.83
C SER A 80 7.98 -12.35 -2.10
N ARG A 81 8.80 -12.91 -1.22
CA ARG A 81 8.38 -13.95 -0.27
C ARG A 81 8.44 -13.35 1.13
N GLY A 82 7.28 -13.23 1.76
CA GLY A 82 7.15 -12.66 3.08
C GLY A 82 6.48 -13.59 4.09
N LEU A 83 6.15 -13.01 5.23
CA LEU A 83 5.40 -13.62 6.32
C LEU A 83 4.20 -12.73 6.66
N GLU A 84 3.04 -13.36 6.81
CA GLU A 84 1.89 -12.74 7.45
C GLU A 84 1.87 -13.10 8.94
N MET A 85 1.59 -12.12 9.79
CA MET A 85 1.46 -12.33 11.23
C MET A 85 0.43 -11.37 11.83
N THR A 86 -0.30 -11.85 12.83
CA THR A 86 -1.29 -11.06 13.55
C THR A 86 -0.73 -10.54 14.85
N PHE A 87 -0.78 -9.22 15.04
CA PHE A 87 -0.47 -8.54 16.28
C PHE A 87 -1.77 -8.35 17.07
N PRO A 88 -1.93 -8.99 18.25
CA PRO A 88 -3.14 -8.83 19.04
C PRO A 88 -3.32 -7.38 19.49
N LEU A 89 -4.52 -6.83 19.35
CA LEU A 89 -4.86 -5.53 19.92
C LEU A 89 -4.85 -5.62 21.44
N SER A 90 -4.25 -4.64 22.11
CA SER A 90 -4.28 -4.56 23.58
C SER A 90 -5.72 -4.46 24.11
N THR A 91 -6.58 -3.78 23.35
CA THR A 91 -8.03 -3.69 23.60
C THR A 91 -8.75 -3.89 22.26
N PRO A 92 -9.65 -4.87 22.13
CA PRO A 92 -10.42 -5.08 20.90
C PRO A 92 -11.13 -3.82 20.41
N GLN A 93 -11.16 -3.60 19.10
CA GLN A 93 -11.76 -2.42 18.46
C GLN A 93 -12.79 -2.88 17.41
N ASP A 94 -14.04 -2.45 17.53
CA ASP A 94 -15.11 -2.74 16.55
C ASP A 94 -15.19 -4.21 16.10
N GLY A 95 -15.04 -5.15 17.05
CA GLY A 95 -15.08 -6.59 16.78
C GLY A 95 -13.78 -7.18 16.22
N CYS A 96 -12.73 -6.39 16.08
CA CYS A 96 -11.38 -6.79 15.71
C CYS A 96 -10.52 -6.98 16.96
N ASP A 97 -9.82 -8.10 17.05
CA ASP A 97 -8.94 -8.49 18.16
C ASP A 97 -7.44 -8.43 17.82
N GLY A 98 -7.09 -8.11 16.57
CA GLY A 98 -5.71 -8.00 16.14
C GLY A 98 -5.53 -7.46 14.72
N ILE A 99 -4.33 -6.99 14.41
CA ILE A 99 -3.96 -6.44 13.10
C ILE A 99 -3.02 -7.44 12.42
N THR A 100 -3.42 -7.96 11.26
CA THR A 100 -2.54 -8.81 10.43
C THR A 100 -1.69 -7.95 9.53
N VAL A 101 -0.37 -8.10 9.61
CA VAL A 101 0.61 -7.42 8.77
C VAL A 101 1.27 -8.39 7.81
N TYR A 102 1.75 -7.88 6.67
CA TYR A 102 2.66 -8.61 5.77
C TYR A 102 4.05 -7.96 5.82
N THR A 103 5.09 -8.78 5.92
CA THR A 103 6.49 -8.30 5.88
C THR A 103 7.34 -9.18 4.98
N THR A 104 8.30 -8.58 4.27
CA THR A 104 9.39 -9.31 3.59
C THR A 104 10.64 -9.44 4.47
N ARG A 105 10.64 -8.81 5.65
CA ARG A 105 11.75 -8.76 6.62
C ARG A 105 11.31 -9.28 8.00
N PRO A 106 10.82 -10.53 8.12
CA PRO A 106 10.44 -11.08 9.43
C PRO A 106 11.63 -11.19 10.40
N ASP A 107 12.85 -11.18 9.90
CA ASP A 107 14.09 -11.14 10.68
C ASP A 107 14.22 -9.88 11.55
N THR A 108 13.57 -8.77 11.18
CA THR A 108 13.66 -7.49 11.91
C THR A 108 12.54 -7.30 12.94
N LEU A 109 11.68 -8.29 13.15
CA LEU A 109 10.50 -8.21 14.02
C LEU A 109 10.83 -7.83 15.47
N VAL A 110 12.00 -8.22 15.97
CA VAL A 110 12.48 -7.87 17.32
C VAL A 110 12.66 -6.35 17.48
N GLY A 111 12.96 -5.64 16.39
CA GLY A 111 13.11 -4.19 16.35
C GLY A 111 11.84 -3.45 15.94
N ALA A 112 10.66 -4.09 15.98
CA ALA A 112 9.40 -3.42 15.66
C ALA A 112 9.09 -2.32 16.69
N SER A 113 8.84 -1.10 16.21
CA SER A 113 8.60 0.09 17.05
C SER A 113 7.16 0.57 17.01
N PHE A 114 6.44 0.37 15.90
CA PHE A 114 5.03 0.72 15.74
C PHE A 114 4.38 -0.12 14.63
N LEU A 115 3.05 -0.08 14.53
CA LEU A 115 2.31 -0.59 13.38
C LEU A 115 1.78 0.58 12.54
N GLY A 116 1.86 0.44 11.22
CA GLY A 116 1.29 1.38 10.26
C GLY A 116 0.09 0.76 9.53
N LEU A 117 -1.02 1.49 9.49
CA LEU A 117 -2.23 1.15 8.75
C LEU A 117 -2.39 2.07 7.53
N ALA A 118 -2.88 1.50 6.43
CA ALA A 118 -3.36 2.30 5.31
C ALA A 118 -4.55 3.17 5.73
N SER A 119 -4.66 4.37 5.17
CA SER A 119 -5.77 5.29 5.48
C SER A 119 -7.15 4.68 5.24
N ASN A 120 -7.29 3.81 4.23
CA ASN A 120 -8.52 3.09 3.89
C ASN A 120 -8.59 1.67 4.49
N HIS A 121 -7.70 1.30 5.41
CA HIS A 121 -7.81 0.04 6.15
C HIS A 121 -9.14 0.00 6.94
N PRO A 122 -9.87 -1.14 7.01
CA PRO A 122 -11.17 -1.20 7.67
C PRO A 122 -11.15 -0.69 9.11
N LEU A 123 -10.14 -1.07 9.90
CA LEU A 123 -9.96 -0.56 11.27
C LEU A 123 -9.72 0.96 11.30
N ALA A 124 -8.92 1.50 10.37
CA ALA A 124 -8.67 2.94 10.29
C ALA A 124 -9.95 3.72 9.94
N GLN A 125 -10.77 3.20 9.02
CA GLN A 125 -12.06 3.81 8.67
C GLN A 125 -13.06 3.76 9.84
N SER A 126 -13.05 2.67 10.60
CA SER A 126 -13.91 2.53 11.79
C SER A 126 -13.54 3.52 12.89
N LEU A 127 -12.23 3.67 13.16
CA LEU A 127 -11.71 4.68 14.10
C LEU A 127 -11.98 6.12 13.61
N ALA A 128 -11.85 6.36 12.30
CA ALA A 128 -12.11 7.67 11.71
C ALA A 128 -13.56 8.12 11.89
N ALA A 129 -14.53 7.20 11.82
CA ALA A 129 -15.95 7.51 12.02
C ALA A 129 -16.26 8.11 13.41
N GLN A 130 -15.37 7.91 14.38
CA GLN A 130 -15.50 8.41 15.75
C GLN A 130 -14.51 9.54 16.06
N ASN A 131 -13.61 9.89 15.13
CA ASN A 131 -12.55 10.86 15.33
C ASN A 131 -12.41 11.78 14.09
N PRO A 132 -12.98 13.00 14.13
CA PRO A 132 -12.95 13.94 13.01
C PRO A 132 -11.54 14.31 12.55
N ALA A 133 -10.54 14.31 13.44
CA ALA A 133 -9.16 14.61 13.07
C ALA A 133 -8.53 13.46 12.26
N LEU A 134 -8.83 12.22 12.63
CA LEU A 134 -8.42 11.04 11.85
C LEU A 134 -9.16 10.96 10.52
N GLU A 135 -10.46 11.28 10.48
CA GLU A 135 -11.23 11.37 9.24
C GLU A 135 -10.61 12.38 8.26
N ALA A 136 -10.24 13.57 8.76
CA ALA A 136 -9.57 14.59 7.96
C ALA A 136 -8.21 14.11 7.42
N PHE A 137 -7.42 13.42 8.25
CA PHE A 137 -6.14 12.83 7.83
C PHE A 137 -6.33 11.77 6.75
N CYS A 138 -7.30 10.87 6.91
CA CYS A 138 -7.64 9.87 5.90
C CYS A 138 -8.11 10.51 4.58
N ALA A 139 -8.85 11.63 4.65
CA ALA A 139 -9.25 12.37 3.46
C ALA A 139 -8.08 13.09 2.76
N GLU A 140 -7.08 13.57 3.51
CA GLU A 140 -5.83 14.10 2.94
C GLU A 140 -5.05 12.99 2.21
N CYS A 141 -4.88 11.82 2.85
CA CYS A 141 -4.19 10.67 2.25
C CYS A 141 -4.82 10.23 0.93
N LYS A 142 -6.15 10.25 0.82
CA LYS A 142 -6.88 9.88 -0.42
C LYS A 142 -6.58 10.80 -1.61
N LYS A 143 -6.09 12.03 -1.36
CA LYS A 143 -5.73 13.00 -2.40
C LYS A 143 -4.26 12.90 -2.82
N MET A 144 -3.45 12.14 -2.09
CA MET A 144 -2.03 11.99 -2.41
C MET A 144 -1.83 11.11 -3.64
N ASP A 145 -0.77 11.42 -4.39
CA ASP A 145 -0.31 10.60 -5.50
C ASP A 145 0.23 9.27 -4.97
N THR A 146 -0.39 8.17 -5.39
CA THR A 146 -0.07 6.80 -4.96
C THR A 146 0.99 6.13 -5.84
N THR A 147 1.60 6.84 -6.79
CA THR A 147 2.73 6.30 -7.55
C THR A 147 3.95 6.15 -6.63
N GLU A 148 4.71 5.06 -6.80
CA GLU A 148 5.88 4.79 -5.95
C GLU A 148 6.85 5.97 -5.91
N ALA A 149 7.12 6.60 -7.06
CA ALA A 149 8.03 7.74 -7.18
C ALA A 149 7.52 9.00 -6.44
N ALA A 150 6.22 9.25 -6.45
CA ALA A 150 5.64 10.37 -5.70
C ALA A 150 5.64 10.08 -4.20
N MET A 151 5.28 8.85 -3.82
CA MET A 151 5.27 8.41 -2.43
C MET A 151 6.66 8.44 -1.79
N GLU A 152 7.71 8.05 -2.51
CA GLU A 152 9.09 8.14 -2.02
C GLU A 152 9.50 9.58 -1.70
N LYS A 153 9.11 10.55 -2.53
CA LYS A 153 9.46 11.97 -2.34
C LYS A 153 8.54 12.70 -1.36
N ALA A 154 7.34 12.18 -1.13
CA ALA A 154 6.39 12.78 -0.22
C ALA A 154 6.88 12.72 1.23
N GLU A 155 6.63 13.78 1.98
CA GLU A 155 6.81 13.81 3.43
C GLU A 155 6.01 12.66 4.07
N LYS A 156 6.68 11.87 4.91
CA LYS A 156 6.04 10.79 5.66
C LYS A 156 5.21 11.40 6.77
N LYS A 157 3.91 11.19 6.73
CA LYS A 157 2.97 11.70 7.72
C LYS A 157 2.24 10.53 8.35
N GLY A 158 2.03 10.64 9.65
CA GLY A 158 1.28 9.67 10.44
C GLY A 158 0.28 10.34 11.36
N PHE A 159 -0.80 9.62 11.67
CA PHE A 159 -1.76 9.98 12.70
C PHE A 159 -1.75 8.89 13.78
N ASP A 160 -1.44 9.28 15.03
CA ASP A 160 -1.51 8.39 16.17
C ASP A 160 -2.97 8.06 16.47
N THR A 161 -3.32 6.77 16.38
CA THR A 161 -4.69 6.31 16.61
C THR A 161 -5.04 6.21 18.10
N GLY A 162 -4.05 6.27 18.99
CA GLY A 162 -4.21 6.08 20.44
C GLY A 162 -4.43 4.63 20.88
N ILE A 163 -4.53 3.68 19.93
CA ILE A 163 -4.61 2.25 20.23
C ILE A 163 -3.23 1.59 20.13
N THR A 164 -3.09 0.44 20.77
CA THR A 164 -1.83 -0.31 20.82
C THR A 164 -2.07 -1.79 20.52
N VAL A 165 -1.02 -2.46 20.06
CA VAL A 165 -0.97 -3.91 19.89
C VAL A 165 0.12 -4.52 20.75
N GLN A 166 0.02 -5.82 21.00
CA GLN A 166 1.06 -6.62 21.61
C GLN A 166 2.00 -7.14 20.53
N ASN A 167 3.32 -7.03 20.77
CA ASN A 167 4.30 -7.71 19.92
C ASN A 167 4.19 -9.24 20.16
N PRO A 168 4.00 -10.07 19.12
CA PRO A 168 3.94 -11.53 19.26
C PRO A 168 5.20 -12.15 19.89
N LEU A 169 6.34 -11.46 19.82
CA LEU A 169 7.59 -11.88 20.47
C LEU A 169 7.70 -11.42 21.95
N GLY A 170 6.71 -10.70 22.45
CA GLY A 170 6.71 -10.06 23.77
C GLY A 170 7.39 -8.68 23.78
N GLY A 171 7.29 -7.99 24.92
CA GLY A 171 7.84 -6.64 25.10
C GLY A 171 6.78 -5.59 25.46
N ALA A 172 7.12 -4.32 25.27
CA ALA A 172 6.17 -3.23 25.45
C ALA A 172 5.12 -3.22 24.33
N PRO A 173 3.87 -2.78 24.61
CA PRO A 173 2.87 -2.59 23.56
C PRO A 173 3.36 -1.59 22.50
N LEU A 174 3.07 -1.87 21.24
CA LEU A 174 3.43 -1.03 20.11
C LEU A 174 2.26 -0.10 19.75
N PRO A 175 2.50 1.20 19.53
CA PRO A 175 1.46 2.11 19.06
C PRO A 175 1.06 1.80 17.61
N VAL A 176 -0.20 2.08 17.29
CA VAL A 176 -0.73 1.94 15.93
C VAL A 176 -0.93 3.32 15.33
N TRP A 177 -0.44 3.50 14.11
CA TRP A 177 -0.52 4.74 13.36
C TRP A 177 -1.27 4.50 12.06
N VAL A 178 -2.02 5.49 11.60
CA VAL A 178 -2.42 5.56 10.19
C VAL A 178 -1.36 6.36 9.45
N ALA A 179 -0.78 5.81 8.40
CA ALA A 179 0.36 6.40 7.69
C ALA A 179 0.05 6.62 6.21
N ASN A 180 0.51 7.74 5.65
CA ASN A 180 0.25 8.10 4.25
C ASN A 180 1.03 7.26 3.23
N PHE A 181 2.01 6.48 3.69
CA PHE A 181 2.84 5.63 2.84
C PHE A 181 2.45 4.14 2.86
N VAL A 182 1.46 3.76 3.67
CA VAL A 182 0.93 2.38 3.72
C VAL A 182 -0.27 2.27 2.78
N MET A 183 -0.24 1.28 1.88
CA MET A 183 -1.28 1.09 0.85
C MET A 183 -2.09 -0.18 1.09
N MET A 184 -3.42 -0.10 0.98
CA MET A 184 -4.31 -1.25 1.13
C MET A 184 -4.09 -2.32 0.06
N ASP A 185 -3.67 -1.92 -1.14
CA ASP A 185 -3.39 -2.84 -2.24
C ASP A 185 -2.04 -3.59 -2.06
N TYR A 186 -1.26 -3.25 -1.03
CA TYR A 186 0.00 -3.92 -0.71
C TYR A 186 -0.12 -4.78 0.55
N GLY A 187 0.01 -6.10 0.37
CA GLY A 187 -0.13 -7.08 1.46
C GLY A 187 -1.52 -7.01 2.09
N THR A 188 -1.57 -6.76 3.40
CA THR A 188 -2.81 -6.68 4.18
C THR A 188 -3.30 -5.24 4.38
N GLY A 189 -2.60 -4.24 3.82
CA GLY A 189 -2.84 -2.84 4.15
C GLY A 189 -2.36 -2.43 5.54
N ALA A 190 -1.52 -3.26 6.16
CA ALA A 190 -0.88 -3.00 7.44
C ALA A 190 0.55 -3.54 7.46
N ILE A 191 1.45 -2.81 8.12
CA ILE A 191 2.86 -3.16 8.31
C ILE A 191 3.25 -3.02 9.79
N PHE A 192 4.28 -3.73 10.22
CA PHE A 192 5.08 -3.27 11.36
C PHE A 192 6.25 -2.46 10.83
N ALA A 193 6.68 -1.47 11.61
CA ALA A 193 7.80 -0.61 11.27
C ALA A 193 9.03 -0.93 12.13
N CYS A 194 10.19 -0.99 11.50
CA CYS A 194 11.49 -1.19 12.15
C CYS A 194 12.47 -0.07 11.73
N PRO A 195 12.43 1.10 12.42
CA PRO A 195 13.27 2.26 12.09
C PRO A 195 14.78 1.97 12.05
N ALA A 196 15.25 0.95 12.76
CA ALA A 196 16.66 0.56 12.75
C ALA A 196 17.11 -0.09 11.42
N HIS A 197 16.16 -0.60 10.62
CA HIS A 197 16.43 -1.48 9.47
C HIS A 197 15.60 -1.18 8.21
N ASP A 198 14.70 -0.20 8.24
CA ASP A 198 13.98 0.35 7.08
C ASP A 198 14.05 1.89 7.12
N GLN A 199 14.50 2.51 6.02
CA GLN A 199 14.69 3.96 5.94
C GLN A 199 13.35 4.72 6.01
N ARG A 200 12.27 4.17 5.45
CA ARG A 200 10.96 4.82 5.44
C ARG A 200 10.31 4.80 6.82
N ASP A 201 10.67 3.81 7.64
CA ASP A 201 10.22 3.72 9.03
C ASP A 201 11.01 4.65 9.95
N LEU A 202 12.23 5.01 9.54
CA LEU A 202 13.09 5.97 10.24
C LEU A 202 12.71 7.43 9.96
N ASP A 203 12.31 7.71 8.72
CA ASP A 203 11.87 9.02 8.23
C ASP A 203 10.47 9.39 8.73
#